data_AF-X0UXQ1-F1
#
_entry.id   AF-X0UXQ1-F1
#
_cell.length_a   1.000
_cell.length_b   1.000
_cell.length_c   1.000
_cell.angle_alpha   90.00
_cell.angle_beta   90.00
_cell.angle_gamma   90.00
#
_symmetry.space_group_name_H-M   'P 1'
#
loop_
_entity.id
_entity.type
_entity.pdbx_description
1 polymer ?
#
loop_
_entity_poly.entity_id
_entity_poly.type
_entity_poly.pdbx_seq_one_letter_code
_entity_poly.pdbx_strand_id
1 'polypeptide(L)'
;PDVPLLFEKGDAVVKDPICRAHDLPDDSLIIDPETKGVANAFVFLSRAPESIHPDLQDSSQKKLVFDQQDCRFEPHAMVVQTNQTVLVKSNDPTNHNAHTHPLLNSPQNFLVQPLDRDGVPLTFPQREPTPVKVNCDIHPWMTAWWLVVDHPYAAVTNDRGEFSIENLPAGEHTFRVWHERAQWIDKSLRVTITDGETTELPPIQVAADLFQAN
;
A
#
# COMPACT_ATOMS: atom_id res chain seq x y z
N PRO A 1 -0.97 13.36 11.64
CA PRO A 1 -2.45 13.29 11.65
C PRO A 1 -2.96 12.49 12.86
N ASP A 2 -4.00 12.96 13.55
CA ASP A 2 -4.72 12.13 14.55
C ASP A 2 -5.49 11.05 13.78
N VAL A 3 -4.87 9.89 13.61
CA VAL A 3 -5.50 8.73 12.97
C VAL A 3 -6.60 8.22 13.91
N PRO A 4 -7.84 8.00 13.42
CA PRO A 4 -8.90 7.42 14.23
C PRO A 4 -8.44 6.12 14.90
N LEU A 5 -8.91 5.84 16.11
CA LEU A 5 -8.60 4.57 16.76
C LEU A 5 -9.58 3.50 16.31
N LEU A 6 -9.04 2.33 15.94
CA LEU A 6 -9.80 1.12 15.75
C LEU A 6 -10.14 0.47 17.10
N PHE A 7 -9.17 0.42 18.00
CA PHE A 7 -9.36 -0.01 19.39
C PHE A 7 -8.58 0.87 20.34
N GLU A 8 -9.20 1.20 21.47
CA GLU A 8 -8.51 1.85 22.58
C GLU A 8 -7.68 0.84 23.37
N LYS A 9 -6.61 1.32 24.01
CA LYS A 9 -5.83 0.55 24.97
C LYS A 9 -6.75 -0.10 26.01
N GLY A 10 -6.56 -1.41 26.23
CA GLY A 10 -7.37 -2.16 27.19
C GLY A 10 -8.66 -2.73 26.63
N ASP A 11 -9.01 -2.46 25.37
CA ASP A 11 -10.24 -2.99 24.76
C ASP A 11 -10.31 -4.52 24.86
N ALA A 12 -11.38 -5.01 25.48
CA ALA A 12 -11.61 -6.42 25.72
C ALA A 12 -11.84 -7.23 24.43
N VAL A 13 -12.17 -6.58 23.31
CA VAL A 13 -12.30 -7.19 21.98
C VAL A 13 -10.95 -7.74 21.52
N VAL A 14 -9.87 -6.97 21.71
CA VAL A 14 -8.49 -7.34 21.36
C VAL A 14 -8.00 -8.41 22.32
N LYS A 15 -8.01 -9.70 21.95
CA LYS A 15 -7.73 -10.79 22.91
C LYS A 15 -6.25 -10.95 23.25
N ASP A 16 -5.35 -10.58 22.35
CA ASP A 16 -3.92 -10.66 22.57
C ASP A 16 -3.48 -9.58 23.58
N PRO A 17 -2.87 -9.95 24.73
CA PRO A 17 -2.40 -8.99 25.73
C PRO A 17 -1.34 -8.01 25.22
N ILE A 18 -0.51 -8.42 24.26
CA ILE A 18 0.50 -7.54 23.65
C ILE A 18 -0.20 -6.45 22.87
N CYS A 19 -1.11 -6.82 21.97
CA CYS A 19 -1.85 -5.88 21.14
C CYS A 19 -2.83 -5.01 21.93
N ARG A 20 -3.36 -5.50 23.06
CA ARG A 20 -4.24 -4.73 23.94
C ARG A 20 -3.49 -3.67 24.76
N ALA A 21 -2.17 -3.74 24.84
CA ALA A 21 -1.37 -2.92 25.75
C ALA A 21 -1.26 -1.43 25.34
N HIS A 22 -1.66 -1.09 24.12
CA HIS A 22 -1.62 0.25 23.54
C HIS A 22 -2.87 0.49 22.66
N ASP A 23 -3.03 1.73 22.22
CA ASP A 23 -4.06 2.08 21.23
C ASP A 23 -3.71 1.45 19.86
N LEU A 24 -4.73 1.06 19.12
CA LEU A 24 -4.61 0.53 17.77
C LEU A 24 -5.27 1.51 16.81
N PRO A 25 -4.51 2.30 16.03
CA PRO A 25 -5.08 3.19 15.01
C PRO A 25 -5.74 2.41 13.86
N ASP A 26 -6.71 3.05 13.23
CA ASP A 26 -7.40 2.61 12.01
C ASP A 26 -6.71 3.21 10.78
N ASP A 27 -5.79 2.44 10.21
CA ASP A 27 -5.07 2.84 8.99
C ASP A 27 -5.93 2.74 7.72
N SER A 28 -7.19 2.27 7.83
CA SER A 28 -8.07 2.06 6.67
C SER A 28 -8.56 3.36 6.02
N LEU A 29 -8.50 4.48 6.75
CA LEU A 29 -8.84 5.81 6.25
C LEU A 29 -8.11 6.89 7.02
N ILE A 30 -7.03 7.40 6.44
CA ILE A 30 -6.29 8.53 7.00
C ILE A 30 -6.58 9.75 6.13
N ILE A 31 -7.18 10.77 6.75
CA ILE A 31 -7.49 12.05 6.11
C ILE A 31 -6.72 13.14 6.85
N ASP A 32 -5.92 13.89 6.11
CA ASP A 32 -5.24 15.05 6.68
C ASP A 32 -6.26 16.14 7.07
N PRO A 33 -6.25 16.63 8.31
CA PRO A 33 -7.21 17.65 8.73
C PRO A 33 -7.01 18.99 8.01
N GLU A 34 -5.82 19.29 7.48
CA GLU A 34 -5.50 20.57 6.83
C GLU A 34 -5.78 20.54 5.33
N THR A 35 -5.18 19.61 4.59
CA THR A 35 -5.30 19.50 3.13
C THR A 35 -6.56 18.75 2.71
N LYS A 36 -7.18 17.98 3.62
CA LYS A 36 -8.23 16.99 3.32
C LYS A 36 -7.76 15.89 2.36
N GLY A 37 -6.45 15.72 2.21
CA GLY A 37 -5.86 14.67 1.41
C GLY A 37 -6.05 13.30 2.04
N VAL A 38 -6.15 12.28 1.19
CA VAL A 38 -6.36 10.89 1.59
C VAL A 38 -5.06 10.13 1.42
N ALA A 39 -4.53 9.56 2.49
CA ALA A 39 -3.33 8.72 2.44
C ALA A 39 -3.64 7.33 1.85
N ASN A 40 -2.60 6.56 1.55
CA ASN A 40 -2.71 5.14 1.16
C ASN A 40 -3.51 4.88 -0.14
N ALA A 41 -3.73 5.91 -0.97
CA ALA A 41 -4.31 5.73 -2.29
C ALA A 41 -3.21 5.37 -3.30
N PHE A 42 -3.43 4.31 -4.07
CA PHE A 42 -2.55 3.90 -5.15
C PHE A 42 -2.87 4.69 -6.41
N VAL A 43 -1.85 5.30 -7.02
CA VAL A 43 -1.91 5.94 -8.34
C VAL A 43 -0.92 5.23 -9.26
N PHE A 44 -1.40 4.62 -10.34
CA PHE A 44 -0.54 3.76 -11.16
C PHE A 44 -1.01 3.64 -12.60
N LEU A 45 -0.07 3.43 -13.52
CA LEU A 45 -0.43 3.09 -14.90
C LEU A 45 -1.10 1.73 -14.96
N SER A 46 -2.14 1.62 -15.78
CA SER A 46 -2.85 0.34 -15.97
C SER A 46 -2.01 -0.73 -16.71
N ARG A 47 -0.99 -0.28 -17.44
CA ARG A 47 -0.02 -1.09 -18.20
C ARG A 47 1.30 -0.34 -18.25
N ALA A 48 2.40 -1.07 -18.37
CA ALA A 48 3.71 -0.47 -18.66
C ALA A 48 3.64 0.37 -19.95
N PRO A 49 4.26 1.56 -19.97
CA PRO A 49 4.41 2.35 -21.18
C PRO A 49 5.36 1.67 -22.17
N GLU A 50 5.40 2.14 -23.42
CA GLU A 50 6.25 1.56 -24.47
C GLU A 50 7.75 1.60 -24.14
N SER A 51 8.16 2.61 -23.37
CA SER A 51 9.53 2.76 -22.88
C SER A 51 9.53 3.02 -21.37
N ILE A 52 10.49 2.41 -20.67
CA ILE A 52 10.82 2.75 -19.29
C ILE A 52 12.09 3.60 -19.32
N HIS A 53 12.12 4.66 -18.53
CA HIS A 53 13.29 5.52 -18.40
C HIS A 53 14.52 4.68 -18.03
N PRO A 54 15.69 4.87 -18.68
CA PRO A 54 16.88 4.04 -18.47
C PRO A 54 17.25 3.87 -16.99
N ASP A 55 17.17 4.94 -16.21
CA ASP A 55 17.51 4.92 -14.77
C ASP A 55 16.52 4.13 -13.90
N LEU A 56 15.35 3.77 -14.44
CA LEU A 56 14.31 3.04 -13.75
C LEU A 56 14.07 1.62 -14.31
N GLN A 57 14.88 1.17 -15.28
CA GLN A 57 14.76 -0.20 -15.82
C GLN A 57 14.98 -1.27 -14.75
N ASP A 58 15.81 -0.95 -13.76
CA ASP A 58 16.05 -1.81 -12.63
C ASP A 58 15.82 -1.04 -11.33
N SER A 59 15.03 -1.62 -10.43
CA SER A 59 14.75 -0.98 -9.15
C SER A 59 16.03 -0.87 -8.33
N SER A 60 16.38 0.36 -7.93
CA SER A 60 17.51 0.63 -7.03
C SER A 60 17.29 -0.01 -5.65
N GLN A 61 16.02 -0.18 -5.25
CA GLN A 61 15.63 -0.84 -4.02
C GLN A 61 15.21 -2.29 -4.28
N LYS A 62 16.15 -3.22 -4.15
CA LYS A 62 15.89 -4.66 -4.40
C LYS A 62 15.03 -5.34 -3.34
N LYS A 63 15.05 -4.83 -2.12
CA LYS A 63 14.36 -5.41 -0.97
C LYS A 63 13.44 -4.37 -0.36
N LEU A 64 12.17 -4.72 -0.24
CA LEU A 64 11.17 -3.96 0.52
C LEU A 64 11.03 -4.61 1.89
N VAL A 65 10.85 -3.79 2.93
CA VAL A 65 10.54 -4.30 4.27
C VAL A 65 9.05 -4.11 4.49
N PHE A 66 8.39 -5.18 4.93
CA PHE A 66 7.01 -5.17 5.37
C PHE A 66 6.97 -5.76 6.77
N ASP A 67 6.67 -4.94 7.75
CA ASP A 67 6.86 -5.25 9.17
C ASP A 67 5.52 -5.43 9.88
N GLN A 68 5.53 -6.25 10.92
CA GLN A 68 4.45 -6.36 11.89
C GLN A 68 4.94 -5.64 13.15
N GLN A 69 4.37 -4.45 13.39
CA GLN A 69 4.79 -3.57 14.47
C GLN A 69 3.57 -2.91 15.12
N ASP A 70 3.58 -2.90 16.46
CA ASP A 70 2.50 -2.41 17.30
C ASP A 70 1.15 -3.03 16.89
N CYS A 71 1.18 -4.34 16.59
CA CYS A 71 0.08 -5.15 16.11
C CYS A 71 -0.65 -4.56 14.89
N ARG A 72 0.12 -3.99 13.96
CA ARG A 72 -0.29 -3.48 12.65
C ARG A 72 0.73 -3.86 11.59
N PHE A 73 0.36 -3.73 10.32
CA PHE A 73 1.28 -3.92 9.20
C PHE A 73 1.86 -2.57 8.76
N GLU A 74 3.17 -2.48 8.63
CA GLU A 74 3.88 -1.27 8.26
C GLU A 74 4.85 -1.54 7.09
N PRO A 75 4.74 -0.83 5.95
CA PRO A 75 3.69 0.14 5.63
C PRO A 75 2.33 -0.53 5.37
N HIS A 76 1.24 0.20 5.65
CA HIS A 76 -0.14 -0.23 5.37
C HIS A 76 -0.44 -0.39 3.87
N ALA A 77 0.14 0.47 3.04
CA ALA A 77 0.04 0.42 1.59
C ALA A 77 1.43 0.55 0.94
N MET A 78 1.78 -0.35 0.02
CA MET A 78 3.05 -0.25 -0.71
C MET A 78 3.00 -0.75 -2.14
N VAL A 79 3.87 -0.20 -2.98
CA VAL A 79 4.11 -0.67 -4.36
C VAL A 79 5.21 -1.73 -4.33
N VAL A 80 4.97 -2.85 -5.00
CA VAL A 80 5.91 -3.96 -5.16
C VAL A 80 6.17 -4.18 -6.64
N GLN A 81 7.38 -3.90 -7.11
CA GLN A 81 7.78 -4.26 -8.47
C GLN A 81 8.10 -5.76 -8.58
N THR A 82 7.81 -6.38 -9.72
CA THR A 82 8.05 -7.82 -9.94
C THR A 82 9.52 -8.25 -9.83
N ASN A 83 10.46 -7.30 -9.90
CA ASN A 83 11.89 -7.51 -9.71
C ASN A 83 12.37 -7.31 -8.25
N GLN A 84 11.46 -7.08 -7.30
CA GLN A 84 11.76 -6.87 -5.89
C GLN A 84 11.43 -8.11 -5.05
N THR A 85 12.07 -8.18 -3.88
CA THR A 85 11.71 -9.12 -2.81
C THR A 85 11.11 -8.34 -1.65
N VAL A 86 9.95 -8.77 -1.16
CA VAL A 86 9.37 -8.28 0.11
C VAL A 86 9.93 -9.13 1.24
N LEU A 87 10.55 -8.51 2.24
CA LEU A 87 10.96 -9.15 3.48
C LEU A 87 9.87 -8.90 4.52
N VAL A 88 9.10 -9.94 4.82
CA VAL A 88 8.06 -9.89 5.85
C VAL A 88 8.69 -10.14 7.22
N LYS A 89 8.67 -9.14 8.08
CA LYS A 89 9.31 -9.13 9.41
C LYS A 89 8.29 -8.96 10.52
N SER A 90 8.70 -9.21 11.76
CA SER A 90 7.93 -8.82 12.94
C SER A 90 8.85 -8.17 13.96
N ASN A 91 8.44 -7.00 14.45
CA ASN A 91 8.99 -6.34 15.63
C ASN A 91 8.10 -6.53 16.87
N ASP A 92 6.97 -7.20 16.72
CA ASP A 92 6.06 -7.48 17.83
C ASP A 92 6.49 -8.72 18.63
N PRO A 93 6.36 -8.69 19.97
CA PRO A 93 6.62 -9.84 20.83
C PRO A 93 5.43 -10.82 20.89
N THR A 94 4.67 -10.95 19.80
CA THR A 94 3.59 -11.94 19.64
C THR A 94 3.60 -12.56 18.23
N ASN A 95 2.89 -13.67 18.08
CA ASN A 95 2.78 -14.37 16.81
C ASN A 95 1.81 -13.64 15.88
N HIS A 96 2.23 -13.43 14.65
CA HIS A 96 1.39 -12.95 13.57
C HIS A 96 1.51 -13.89 12.36
N ASN A 97 0.68 -13.69 11.34
CA ASN A 97 0.87 -14.34 10.05
C ASN A 97 0.64 -13.33 8.94
N ALA A 98 1.27 -13.58 7.79
CA ALA A 98 1.01 -12.84 6.57
C ALA A 98 0.28 -13.75 5.58
N HIS A 99 -0.98 -13.43 5.32
CA HIS A 99 -1.83 -14.10 4.34
C HIS A 99 -2.07 -13.18 3.15
N THR A 100 -1.53 -13.52 1.98
CA THR A 100 -1.66 -12.72 0.75
C THR A 100 -2.73 -13.30 -0.17
N HIS A 101 -3.50 -12.41 -0.82
CA HIS A 101 -4.61 -12.76 -1.71
C HIS A 101 -4.41 -12.26 -3.16
N PRO A 102 -3.32 -12.65 -3.85
CA PRO A 102 -3.10 -12.31 -5.25
C PRO A 102 -4.11 -13.01 -6.18
N LEU A 103 -4.34 -12.44 -7.36
CA LEU A 103 -5.16 -13.07 -8.41
C LEU A 103 -4.30 -13.86 -9.41
N LEU A 104 -3.09 -13.38 -9.71
CA LEU A 104 -2.22 -13.95 -10.75
C LEU A 104 -0.97 -14.64 -10.19
N ASN A 105 -0.55 -14.30 -8.98
CA ASN A 105 0.53 -14.97 -8.25
C ASN A 105 0.00 -16.03 -7.27
N SER A 106 0.89 -16.86 -6.72
CA SER A 106 0.52 -17.87 -5.72
C SER A 106 0.23 -17.21 -4.37
N PRO A 107 -0.95 -17.46 -3.74
CA PRO A 107 -1.23 -16.96 -2.39
C PRO A 107 -0.24 -17.57 -1.39
N GLN A 108 0.14 -16.77 -0.41
CA GLN A 108 1.03 -17.17 0.68
C GLN A 108 0.26 -17.08 1.99
N ASN A 109 0.47 -18.04 2.88
CA ASN A 109 0.02 -17.95 4.26
C ASN A 109 1.06 -18.62 5.15
N PHE A 110 1.74 -17.84 5.97
CA PHE A 110 2.77 -18.34 6.86
C PHE A 110 2.81 -17.55 8.15
N LEU A 111 3.15 -18.25 9.23
CA LEU A 111 3.40 -17.67 10.54
C LEU A 111 4.70 -16.87 10.51
N VAL A 112 4.70 -15.68 11.11
CA VAL A 112 5.88 -14.87 11.37
C VAL A 112 6.13 -14.91 12.88
N GLN A 113 7.32 -15.40 13.26
CA GLN A 113 7.67 -15.58 14.66
C GLN A 113 7.81 -14.22 15.37
N PRO A 114 7.60 -14.17 16.71
CA PRO A 114 7.80 -12.95 17.47
C PRO A 114 9.23 -12.45 17.29
N LEU A 115 9.40 -11.15 17.05
CA LEU A 115 10.71 -10.51 16.87
C LEU A 115 11.56 -11.08 15.72
N ASP A 116 10.95 -11.69 14.69
CA ASP A 116 11.66 -12.11 13.48
C ASP A 116 12.09 -10.91 12.63
N ARG A 117 13.31 -10.43 12.91
CA ARG A 117 13.94 -9.28 12.24
C ARG A 117 14.72 -9.65 10.98
N ASP A 118 14.96 -10.94 10.75
CA ASP A 118 15.60 -11.43 9.53
C ASP A 118 14.57 -11.44 8.38
N GLY A 119 13.37 -11.92 8.68
CA GLY A 119 12.19 -11.85 7.83
C GLY A 119 12.09 -12.96 6.79
N VAL A 120 10.86 -13.22 6.36
CA VAL A 120 10.53 -14.21 5.33
C VAL A 120 10.49 -13.52 3.96
N PRO A 121 11.32 -13.95 2.99
CA PRO A 121 11.34 -13.35 1.66
C PRO A 121 10.18 -13.84 0.80
N LEU A 122 9.45 -12.91 0.17
CA LEU A 122 8.42 -13.17 -0.82
C LEU A 122 8.72 -12.46 -2.14
N THR A 123 8.35 -13.09 -3.25
CA THR A 123 8.44 -12.51 -4.59
C THR A 123 7.10 -12.66 -5.32
N PHE A 124 6.82 -11.70 -6.19
CA PHE A 124 5.62 -11.69 -7.03
C PHE A 124 6.06 -11.55 -8.49
N PRO A 125 6.25 -12.66 -9.23
CA PRO A 125 6.77 -12.62 -10.59
C PRO A 125 5.83 -11.98 -11.62
N GLN A 126 4.54 -11.80 -11.30
CA GLN A 126 3.55 -11.21 -12.21
C GLN A 126 2.93 -9.95 -11.59
N ARG A 127 2.64 -8.94 -12.42
CA ARG A 127 1.82 -7.79 -11.98
C ARG A 127 0.41 -8.25 -11.62
N GLU A 128 -0.27 -7.49 -10.77
CA GLU A 128 -1.65 -7.73 -10.37
C GLU A 128 -2.59 -6.63 -10.94
N PRO A 129 -3.82 -6.97 -11.33
CA PRO A 129 -4.74 -5.99 -11.93
C PRO A 129 -5.38 -5.03 -10.90
N THR A 130 -5.30 -5.39 -9.62
CA THR A 130 -5.79 -4.68 -8.44
C THR A 130 -4.79 -4.84 -7.30
N PRO A 131 -4.75 -3.92 -6.32
CA PRO A 131 -3.98 -4.12 -5.10
C PRO A 131 -4.32 -5.45 -4.41
N VAL A 132 -3.28 -6.15 -3.96
CA VAL A 132 -3.34 -7.44 -3.27
C VAL A 132 -3.59 -7.18 -1.79
N LYS A 133 -4.66 -7.76 -1.26
CA LYS A 133 -4.89 -7.74 0.19
C LYS A 133 -3.88 -8.62 0.90
N VAL A 134 -3.35 -8.12 2.01
CA VAL A 134 -2.60 -8.89 3.00
C VAL A 134 -3.32 -8.78 4.33
N ASN A 135 -3.51 -9.88 5.04
CA ASN A 135 -4.11 -9.87 6.37
C ASN A 135 -3.39 -10.81 7.33
N CYS A 136 -3.58 -10.55 8.63
CA CYS A 136 -3.31 -11.53 9.68
C CYS A 136 -4.61 -12.27 9.98
N ASP A 137 -4.58 -13.60 9.93
CA ASP A 137 -5.67 -14.47 10.34
C ASP A 137 -5.76 -14.60 11.87
N ILE A 138 -4.66 -14.34 12.59
CA ILE A 138 -4.60 -14.35 14.06
C ILE A 138 -5.21 -13.07 14.65
N HIS A 139 -4.92 -11.94 14.04
CA HIS A 139 -5.38 -10.61 14.45
C HIS A 139 -6.15 -9.95 13.29
N PRO A 140 -7.47 -10.19 13.17
CA PRO A 140 -8.23 -9.86 11.96
C PRO A 140 -8.31 -8.37 11.58
N TRP A 141 -7.92 -7.47 12.50
CA TRP A 141 -7.81 -6.05 12.24
C TRP A 141 -6.57 -5.66 11.45
N MET A 142 -5.53 -6.50 11.47
CA MET A 142 -4.31 -6.24 10.70
C MET A 142 -4.57 -6.55 9.24
N THR A 143 -4.69 -5.49 8.45
CA THR A 143 -4.81 -5.55 7.00
C THR A 143 -3.83 -4.57 6.38
N ALA A 144 -3.38 -4.88 5.16
CA ALA A 144 -2.55 -4.01 4.34
C ALA A 144 -2.79 -4.33 2.86
N TRP A 145 -2.23 -3.50 1.98
CA TRP A 145 -2.42 -3.63 0.53
C TRP A 145 -1.11 -3.47 -0.23
N TRP A 146 -0.85 -4.38 -1.16
CA TRP A 146 0.32 -4.34 -2.03
C TRP A 146 -0.10 -4.16 -3.47
N LEU A 147 0.32 -3.06 -4.10
CA LEU A 147 0.17 -2.90 -5.54
C LEU A 147 1.35 -3.55 -6.25
N VAL A 148 1.13 -4.72 -6.85
CA VAL A 148 2.17 -5.43 -7.61
C VAL A 148 2.20 -4.97 -9.07
N VAL A 149 3.31 -4.39 -9.52
CA VAL A 149 3.49 -3.83 -10.87
C VAL A 149 4.76 -4.34 -11.55
N ASP A 150 4.77 -4.35 -12.88
CA ASP A 150 5.94 -4.73 -13.70
C ASP A 150 6.66 -3.50 -14.30
N HIS A 151 6.40 -2.32 -13.76
CA HIS A 151 6.98 -1.04 -14.17
C HIS A 151 7.15 -0.11 -12.95
N PRO A 152 8.00 0.93 -13.04
CA PRO A 152 8.27 1.83 -11.91
C PRO A 152 7.21 2.92 -11.70
N TYR A 153 6.29 3.11 -12.65
CA TYR A 153 5.34 4.23 -12.68
C TYR A 153 4.08 3.99 -11.83
N ALA A 154 4.28 3.92 -10.51
CA ALA A 154 3.23 3.81 -9.52
C ALA A 154 3.65 4.52 -8.23
N ALA A 155 2.67 5.04 -7.49
CA ALA A 155 2.88 5.73 -6.22
C ALA A 155 1.76 5.38 -5.22
N VAL A 156 2.05 5.61 -3.95
CA VAL A 156 1.07 5.64 -2.85
C VAL A 156 1.02 7.08 -2.35
N THR A 157 -0.18 7.62 -2.11
CA THR A 157 -0.31 8.96 -1.55
C THR A 157 0.21 9.00 -0.11
N ASN A 158 0.92 10.07 0.23
CA ASN A 158 1.40 10.32 1.58
C ASN A 158 0.26 10.74 2.53
N ASP A 159 0.60 11.03 3.79
CA ASP A 159 -0.35 11.45 4.82
C ASP A 159 -1.13 12.74 4.47
N ARG A 160 -0.61 13.58 3.56
CA ARG A 160 -1.25 14.78 3.03
C ARG A 160 -2.03 14.56 1.75
N GLY A 161 -2.11 13.32 1.25
CA GLY A 161 -2.77 12.94 0.00
C GLY A 161 -1.98 13.27 -1.28
N GLU A 162 -0.69 13.58 -1.15
CA GLU A 162 0.19 13.96 -2.26
C GLU A 162 0.94 12.73 -2.79
N PHE A 163 1.29 12.75 -4.08
CA PHE A 163 2.12 11.72 -4.71
C PHE A 163 3.01 12.35 -5.78
N SER A 164 4.09 11.66 -6.12
CA SER A 164 4.94 12.00 -7.26
C SER A 164 5.31 10.72 -8.03
N ILE A 165 5.43 10.84 -9.36
CA ILE A 165 5.92 9.77 -10.24
C ILE A 165 6.99 10.40 -11.12
N GLU A 166 8.24 10.03 -10.88
CA GLU A 166 9.39 10.62 -11.56
C GLU A 166 9.70 9.92 -12.88
N ASN A 167 10.34 10.65 -13.80
CA ASN A 167 10.88 10.14 -15.06
C ASN A 167 9.86 9.35 -15.91
N LEU A 168 8.61 9.77 -15.86
CA LEU A 168 7.54 9.25 -16.71
C LEU A 168 7.78 9.69 -18.16
N PRO A 169 7.70 8.81 -19.17
CA PRO A 169 7.96 9.20 -20.56
C PRO A 169 6.96 10.25 -21.04
N ALA A 170 7.36 11.13 -21.95
CA ALA A 170 6.44 12.07 -22.57
C ALA A 170 5.31 11.35 -23.34
N GLY A 171 4.10 11.92 -23.32
CA GLY A 171 2.93 11.36 -23.99
C GLY A 171 1.66 11.38 -23.15
N GLU A 172 0.59 10.81 -23.71
CA GLU A 172 -0.67 10.61 -22.98
C GLU A 172 -0.63 9.29 -22.20
N HIS A 173 -0.86 9.38 -20.90
CA HIS A 173 -0.87 8.24 -19.98
C HIS A 173 -2.24 8.06 -19.35
N THR A 174 -2.61 6.81 -19.09
CA THR A 174 -3.87 6.47 -18.40
C THR A 174 -3.58 5.80 -17.07
N PHE A 175 -3.86 6.54 -16.00
CA PHE A 175 -3.72 6.12 -14.62
C PHE A 175 -5.00 5.50 -14.09
N ARG A 176 -4.81 4.64 -13.09
CA ARG A 176 -5.83 4.16 -12.19
C ARG A 176 -5.55 4.70 -10.80
N VAL A 177 -6.62 5.04 -10.09
CA VAL A 177 -6.60 5.49 -8.71
C VAL A 177 -7.46 4.53 -7.90
N TRP A 178 -6.87 3.93 -6.87
CA TRP A 178 -7.54 2.96 -6.01
C TRP A 178 -7.24 3.23 -4.55
N HIS A 179 -8.21 3.04 -3.67
CA HIS A 179 -8.04 3.11 -2.21
C HIS A 179 -8.88 2.01 -1.56
N GLU A 180 -8.49 1.45 -0.42
CA GLU A 180 -9.13 0.22 0.10
C GLU A 180 -10.62 0.37 0.43
N ARG A 181 -11.01 1.51 0.99
CA ARG A 181 -12.41 1.79 1.32
C ARG A 181 -13.24 2.20 0.11
N ALA A 182 -12.64 2.92 -0.83
CA ALA A 182 -13.32 3.43 -2.02
C ALA A 182 -13.26 2.48 -3.21
N GLN A 183 -12.43 1.44 -3.12
CA GLN A 183 -12.00 0.62 -4.25
C GLN A 183 -11.50 1.51 -5.39
N TRP A 184 -12.18 1.50 -6.54
CA TRP A 184 -11.80 2.31 -7.68
C TRP A 184 -12.32 3.73 -7.55
N ILE A 185 -11.40 4.68 -7.34
CA ILE A 185 -11.67 6.12 -7.40
C ILE A 185 -11.74 6.56 -8.86
N ASP A 186 -10.75 6.16 -9.67
CA ASP A 186 -10.71 6.41 -11.11
C ASP A 186 -10.04 5.22 -11.82
N LYS A 187 -10.57 4.81 -12.98
CA LYS A 187 -9.99 3.73 -13.80
C LYS A 187 -9.30 4.24 -15.07
N SER A 188 -9.41 5.53 -15.36
CA SER A 188 -9.07 6.13 -16.64
C SER A 188 -8.62 7.59 -16.51
N LEU A 189 -7.90 7.94 -15.45
CA LEU A 189 -7.35 9.28 -15.27
C LEU A 189 -6.30 9.55 -16.37
N ARG A 190 -6.64 10.40 -17.33
CA ARG A 190 -5.77 10.77 -18.45
C ARG A 190 -4.88 11.94 -18.07
N VAL A 191 -3.57 11.78 -18.25
CA VAL A 191 -2.57 12.82 -17.98
C VAL A 191 -1.63 12.91 -19.16
N THR A 192 -1.40 14.12 -19.66
CA THR A 192 -0.40 14.38 -20.71
C THR A 192 0.88 14.86 -20.05
N ILE A 193 1.99 14.20 -20.38
CA ILE A 193 3.32 14.53 -19.88
C ILE A 193 4.13 15.15 -21.02
N THR A 194 4.67 16.34 -20.77
CA THR A 194 5.62 17.01 -21.66
C THR A 194 7.04 16.61 -21.28
N ASP A 195 7.89 16.37 -22.26
CA ASP A 195 9.28 15.98 -22.03
C ASP A 195 10.05 17.06 -21.26
N GLY A 196 10.79 16.65 -20.23
CA GLY A 196 11.60 17.54 -19.39
C GLY A 196 10.81 18.49 -18.47
N GLU A 197 9.48 18.38 -18.39
CA GLU A 197 8.64 19.24 -17.56
C GLU A 197 7.92 18.44 -16.45
N THR A 198 7.74 19.07 -15.29
CA THR A 198 6.86 18.55 -14.24
C THR A 198 5.42 18.89 -14.58
N THR A 199 4.56 17.87 -14.69
CA THR A 199 3.12 18.06 -14.83
C THR A 199 2.48 18.06 -13.45
N GLU A 200 1.97 19.22 -13.03
CA GLU A 200 1.22 19.36 -11.79
C GLU A 200 -0.27 19.07 -12.05
N LEU A 201 -0.85 18.15 -11.29
CA LEU A 201 -2.28 17.88 -11.35
C LEU A 201 -3.01 18.78 -10.33
N PRO A 202 -4.17 19.36 -10.69
CA PRO A 202 -5.03 19.95 -9.68
C PRO A 202 -5.51 18.86 -8.70
N PRO A 203 -5.90 19.21 -7.47
CA PRO A 203 -6.45 18.25 -6.52
C PRO A 203 -7.61 17.47 -7.11
N ILE A 204 -7.49 16.14 -7.11
CA ILE A 204 -8.56 15.23 -7.56
C ILE A 204 -9.57 15.11 -6.43
N GLN A 205 -10.73 15.73 -6.62
CA GLN A 205 -11.82 15.70 -5.63
C GLN A 205 -12.54 14.36 -5.70
N VAL A 206 -12.71 13.71 -4.54
CA VAL A 206 -13.39 12.42 -4.41
C VAL A 206 -14.55 12.58 -3.43
N ALA A 207 -15.70 12.02 -3.77
CA ALA A 207 -16.88 12.13 -2.92
C ALA A 207 -16.68 11.33 -1.61
N ALA A 208 -16.98 11.95 -0.47
CA ALA A 208 -16.71 11.37 0.84
C ALA A 208 -17.53 10.08 1.12
N ASP A 209 -18.69 9.94 0.48
CA ASP A 209 -19.54 8.74 0.55
C ASP A 209 -18.86 7.49 -0.04
N LEU A 210 -17.91 7.66 -0.98
CA LEU A 210 -17.12 6.54 -1.49
C LEU A 210 -16.28 5.85 -0.42
N PHE A 211 -15.93 6.54 0.67
CA PHE A 211 -15.13 5.99 1.76
C PHE A 211 -15.97 5.44 2.92
N GLN A 212 -17.30 5.51 2.84
CA GLN A 212 -18.16 4.91 3.86
C GLN A 212 -18.02 3.38 3.82
N ALA A 213 -17.97 2.76 4.99
CA ALA A 213 -17.81 1.31 5.08
C ALA A 213 -18.98 0.61 4.41
N ASN A 214 -18.70 -0.34 3.51
CA ASN A 214 -19.67 -1.34 3.06
C ASN A 214 -19.80 -2.46 4.08
#